data_AF-A0AB37SVV1-F1
#
_entry.id   AF-A0AB37SVV1-F1
#
_cell.length_a   1.000
_cell.length_b   1.000
_cell.length_c   1.000
_cell.angle_alpha   90.00
_cell.angle_beta   90.00
_cell.angle_gamma   90.00
#
_symmetry.space_group_name_H-M   'P 1'
#
loop_
_entity.id
_entity.type
_entity.pdbx_description
1 polymer ?
#
loop_
_entity_poly.entity_id
_entity_poly.type
_entity_poly.pdbx_seq_one_letter_code
_entity_poly.pdbx_strand_id
1 'polypeptide(L)'
;MRRVCKASVTTGPYTRDANGNPRQCDECPFASTYQNAAKVVENSGWSFAAKPIAKDANEKGGGMISNWYGREHMLDGDEFYVVVR
;
A
#
# COMPACT_ATOMS: atom_id res chain seq x y z
N MET A 1 2.24 -10.99 -7.68
CA MET A 1 2.35 -10.03 -6.57
C MET A 1 1.88 -10.70 -5.28
N ARG A 2 2.71 -10.74 -4.23
CA ARG A 2 2.34 -11.31 -2.93
C ARG A 2 1.24 -10.43 -2.34
N ARG A 3 0.05 -10.98 -2.04
CA ARG A 3 -1.02 -10.21 -1.38
C ARG A 3 -0.63 -9.99 0.07
N VAL A 4 -0.38 -8.73 0.43
CA VAL A 4 0.10 -8.37 1.77
C VAL A 4 -1.04 -8.43 2.78
N CYS A 5 -2.19 -7.83 2.47
CA CYS A 5 -3.42 -8.08 3.23
C CYS A 5 -3.93 -9.50 2.98
N LYS A 6 -4.18 -10.23 4.07
CA LYS A 6 -4.73 -11.58 4.03
C LYS A 6 -6.20 -11.56 4.47
N ALA A 7 -7.00 -12.43 3.85
CA ALA A 7 -8.30 -12.77 4.40
C ALA A 7 -8.10 -13.59 5.69
N SER A 8 -8.97 -13.41 6.67
CA SER A 8 -9.01 -14.27 7.86
C SER A 8 -10.26 -15.14 7.83
N VAL A 9 -10.16 -16.34 8.39
CA VAL A 9 -11.31 -17.21 8.62
C VAL A 9 -12.35 -16.56 9.54
N THR A 10 -11.92 -15.68 10.46
CA THR A 10 -12.79 -15.00 11.43
C THR A 10 -13.38 -13.68 10.92
N THR A 11 -12.65 -12.93 10.09
CA THR A 11 -13.10 -11.60 9.63
C THR A 11 -13.50 -11.56 8.16
N GLY A 12 -13.35 -12.68 7.43
CA GLY A 12 -13.68 -12.77 6.02
C GLY A 12 -12.66 -12.08 5.10
N PRO A 13 -13.04 -11.79 3.84
CA PRO A 13 -12.15 -11.15 2.89
C PRO A 13 -11.89 -9.69 3.27
N TYR A 14 -10.62 -9.25 3.19
CA TYR A 14 -10.24 -7.88 3.52
C TYR A 14 -10.84 -6.82 2.59
N THR A 15 -11.44 -7.23 1.47
CA THR A 15 -11.95 -6.37 0.41
C THR A 15 -13.28 -5.69 0.76
N ARG A 16 -13.88 -6.00 1.92
CA ARG A 16 -15.08 -5.33 2.44
C ARG A 16 -14.98 -5.09 3.95
N ASP A 17 -15.68 -4.08 4.44
CA ASP A 17 -15.89 -3.90 5.89
C ASP A 17 -17.11 -4.70 6.40
N ALA A 18 -17.43 -4.58 7.68
CA ALA A 18 -18.57 -5.26 8.31
C ALA A 18 -19.94 -4.83 7.75
N ASN A 19 -20.00 -3.66 7.10
CA ASN A 19 -21.21 -3.12 6.47
C ASN A 19 -21.26 -3.45 4.96
N GLY A 20 -20.27 -4.20 4.44
CA GLY A 20 -20.18 -4.56 3.04
C GLY A 20 -19.55 -3.48 2.14
N ASN A 21 -19.08 -2.36 2.69
CA ASN A 21 -18.43 -1.30 1.91
C ASN A 21 -17.07 -1.77 1.38
N PRO A 22 -16.70 -1.41 0.14
CA PRO A 22 -15.46 -1.88 -0.47
C PRO A 22 -14.23 -1.31 0.23
N ARG A 23 -13.23 -2.16 0.39
CA ARG A 23 -11.91 -1.83 0.93
C ARG A 23 -10.81 -2.29 -0.02
N GLN A 24 -9.67 -1.65 0.07
CA GLN A 24 -8.45 -2.02 -0.63
C GLN A 24 -7.30 -2.15 0.36
N CYS A 25 -6.30 -2.95 0.01
CA CYS A 25 -5.10 -3.10 0.81
C CYS A 25 -4.17 -1.91 0.54
N ASP A 26 -3.97 -1.06 1.54
CA ASP A 26 -2.94 -0.03 1.52
C ASP A 26 -1.64 -0.59 2.09
N GLU A 27 -0.50 -0.23 1.50
CA GLU A 27 0.82 -0.78 1.80
C GLU A 27 1.83 0.36 2.01
N CYS A 28 2.62 0.26 3.08
CA CYS A 28 3.74 1.16 3.36
C CYS A 28 4.99 0.33 3.72
N PRO A 29 6.09 0.39 2.94
CA PRO A 29 6.30 1.23 1.74
C PRO A 29 5.39 0.89 0.55
N PHE A 30 5.12 1.86 -0.33
CA PHE A 30 4.17 1.71 -1.44
C PHE A 30 4.63 0.64 -2.43
N ALA A 31 3.68 -0.07 -3.05
CA ALA A 31 3.96 -1.12 -4.03
C ALA A 31 4.83 -0.67 -5.23
N SER A 32 4.79 0.62 -5.58
CA SER A 32 5.60 1.21 -6.66
C SER A 32 7.04 1.53 -6.25
N THR A 33 7.40 1.40 -4.98
CA THR A 33 8.76 1.71 -4.49
C THR A 33 9.63 0.47 -4.48
N TYR A 34 10.95 0.64 -4.50
CA TYR A 34 11.88 -0.47 -4.35
C TYR A 34 11.69 -1.19 -3.01
N GLN A 35 11.42 -0.45 -1.94
CA GLN A 35 11.29 -0.91 -0.56
C GLN A 35 9.96 -1.62 -0.25
N ASN A 36 9.14 -1.91 -1.26
CA ASN A 36 7.84 -2.56 -1.09
C ASN A 36 7.91 -3.91 -0.35
N ALA A 37 6.76 -4.42 0.06
CA ALA A 37 6.64 -5.65 0.84
C ALA A 37 7.25 -6.91 0.18
N ALA A 38 7.48 -6.93 -1.14
CA ALA A 38 8.15 -8.05 -1.80
C ALA A 38 9.66 -8.12 -1.48
N LYS A 39 10.28 -7.04 -0.98
CA LYS A 39 11.66 -7.04 -0.48
C LYS A 39 11.80 -7.57 0.94
N VAL A 40 10.70 -7.68 1.67
CA VAL A 40 10.73 -8.19 3.05
C VAL A 40 10.79 -9.72 3.02
N VAL A 41 11.99 -10.22 3.29
CA VAL A 41 12.29 -11.65 3.46
C VAL A 41 12.38 -12.01 4.94
N GLU A 42 12.21 -13.29 5.22
CA GLU A 42 12.32 -13.84 6.58
C GLU A 42 13.72 -13.54 7.16
N ASN A 43 13.77 -13.13 8.43
CA ASN A 43 14.99 -12.71 9.14
C ASN A 43 15.70 -11.45 8.60
N SER A 44 15.07 -10.67 7.72
CA SER A 44 15.57 -9.32 7.40
C SER A 44 15.17 -8.32 8.49
N GLY A 45 15.98 -7.28 8.69
CA GLY A 45 15.61 -6.12 9.52
C GLY A 45 14.57 -5.19 8.86
N TRP A 46 14.11 -5.55 7.66
CA TRP A 46 13.15 -4.77 6.88
C TRP A 46 11.73 -5.19 7.24
N SER A 47 10.80 -4.23 7.25
CA SER A 47 9.40 -4.48 7.57
C SER A 47 8.49 -3.67 6.66
N PHE A 48 7.21 -4.02 6.67
CA PHE A 48 6.15 -3.29 5.99
C PHE A 48 4.92 -3.21 6.91
N ALA A 49 4.09 -2.20 6.68
CA ALA A 49 2.74 -2.12 7.22
C ALA A 49 1.75 -2.34 6.08
N ALA A 50 0.67 -3.08 6.36
CA ALA A 50 -0.45 -3.19 5.46
C ALA A 50 -1.76 -3.09 6.23
N LYS A 51 -2.70 -2.31 5.69
CA LYS A 51 -4.00 -2.09 6.32
C LYS A 51 -5.08 -2.04 5.25
N PRO A 52 -6.16 -2.81 5.40
CA PRO A 52 -7.35 -2.59 4.60
C PRO A 52 -7.91 -1.20 4.93
N ILE A 53 -8.15 -0.34 3.96
CA ILE A 53 -8.78 0.98 4.15
C ILE A 53 -9.94 1.13 3.16
N ALA A 54 -10.78 2.15 3.34
CA ALA A 54 -11.89 2.41 2.42
C ALA A 54 -11.37 2.60 0.99
N LYS A 55 -12.06 1.97 0.01
CA LYS A 55 -11.64 1.97 -1.39
C LYS A 55 -11.38 3.40 -1.91
N ASP A 56 -12.33 4.31 -1.73
CA ASP A 56 -12.24 5.67 -2.25
C ASP A 56 -11.06 6.45 -1.65
N ALA A 57 -10.72 6.20 -0.38
CA ALA A 57 -9.57 6.80 0.26
C ALA A 57 -8.25 6.28 -0.33
N ASN A 58 -8.16 4.97 -0.57
CA ASN A 58 -6.98 4.33 -1.17
C ASN A 58 -6.77 4.81 -2.62
N GLU A 59 -7.83 4.85 -3.42
CA GLU A 59 -7.75 5.32 -4.81
C GLU A 59 -7.39 6.80 -4.90
N LYS A 60 -7.93 7.63 -4.01
CA LYS A 60 -7.55 9.05 -3.93
C LYS A 60 -6.08 9.21 -3.54
N GLY A 61 -5.60 8.48 -2.53
CA GLY A 61 -4.19 8.51 -2.11
C GLY A 61 -3.24 8.05 -3.22
N GLY A 62 -3.55 6.92 -3.87
CA GLY A 62 -2.78 6.41 -5.00
C GLY A 62 -2.76 7.37 -6.19
N GLY A 63 -3.90 8.00 -6.51
CA GLY A 63 -3.97 9.03 -7.55
C GLY A 63 -3.13 10.27 -7.23
N MET A 64 -3.11 10.73 -5.98
CA MET A 64 -2.26 11.84 -5.56
C MET A 64 -0.77 11.52 -5.72
N ILE A 65 -0.34 10.33 -5.32
CA ILE A 65 1.05 9.88 -5.46
C ILE A 65 1.43 9.73 -6.95
N SER A 66 0.59 9.09 -7.76
CA SER A 66 0.86 8.91 -9.19
C SER A 66 0.95 10.25 -9.93
N ASN A 67 0.07 11.21 -9.61
CA ASN A 67 0.15 12.56 -10.16
C ASN A 67 1.40 13.31 -9.70
N TRP A 68 1.83 13.10 -8.45
CA TRP A 68 3.06 13.67 -7.93
C TRP A 68 4.28 13.11 -8.67
N TYR A 69 4.38 11.79 -8.88
CA TYR A 69 5.45 11.18 -9.69
C TYR A 69 5.52 11.81 -11.09
N GLY A 70 4.38 11.95 -11.77
CA GLY A 70 4.33 12.56 -13.10
C GLY A 70 4.76 14.02 -13.12
N ARG A 71 4.30 14.83 -12.15
CA ARG A 71 4.62 16.26 -12.08
C ARG A 71 6.09 16.51 -11.75
N GLU A 72 6.67 15.72 -10.85
CA GLU A 72 8.09 15.86 -10.48
C GLU A 72 9.03 15.15 -11.46
N HIS A 73 8.50 14.54 -12.53
CA HIS A 73 9.25 13.76 -13.51
C HIS A 73 10.08 12.63 -12.86
N MET A 74 9.49 12.00 -11.84
CA MET A 74 10.12 10.94 -11.06
C MET A 74 10.44 9.74 -11.96
N LEU A 75 11.71 9.31 -11.95
CA LEU A 75 12.18 8.15 -12.70
C LEU A 75 12.37 6.94 -11.78
N ASP A 76 12.46 5.77 -12.38
CA ASP A 76 12.78 4.55 -11.65
C ASP A 76 14.15 4.67 -10.98
N GLY A 77 14.17 4.55 -9.64
CA GLY A 77 15.38 4.63 -8.83
C GLY A 77 15.57 5.99 -8.14
N ASP A 78 14.78 7.00 -8.48
CA ASP A 78 14.80 8.27 -7.77
C ASP A 78 14.29 8.12 -6.33
N GLU A 79 15.01 8.72 -5.39
CA GLU A 79 14.69 8.64 -3.97
C GLU A 79 13.72 9.75 -3.55
N PHE A 80 12.82 9.42 -2.62
CA PHE A 80 11.95 10.40 -1.98
C PHE A 80 11.59 9.99 -0.56
N TYR A 81 11.09 10.96 0.21
CA TYR A 81 10.62 10.76 1.58
C TYR A 81 9.13 11.03 1.68
N VAL A 82 8.44 10.23 2.49
CA VAL A 82 7.05 10.47 2.87
C VAL A 82 7.03 11.12 4.25
N VAL A 83 6.44 12.31 4.33
CA VAL A 83 6.26 13.02 5.60
C VAL A 83 4.77 13.03 5.94
N VAL A 84 4.41 12.41 7.06
CA VAL A 84 3.07 12.47 7.64
C VAL A 84 3.09 13.53 8.73
N ARG A 85 2.16 14.49 8.67
CA ARG A 85 2.02 15.58 9.65
C ARG A 85 0.72 15.44 10.41
#